data_AF-A0A4Y7RZS6-F1
#
_entry.id   AF-A0A4Y7RZS6-F1
#
_cell.length_a   1.000
_cell.length_b   1.000
_cell.length_c   1.000
_cell.angle_alpha   90.00
_cell.angle_beta   90.00
_cell.angle_gamma   90.00
#
_symmetry.space_group_name_H-M   'P 1'
#
loop_
_entity.id
_entity.type
_entity.pdbx_description
1 polymer ?
#
loop_
_entity_poly.entity_id
_entity_poly.type
_entity_poly.pdbx_seq_one_letter_code
_entity_poly.pdbx_strand_id
1 'polypeptide(L)'
;MEDSVNKLEQALGVKVVYSEKRFSRRNNVIFVEAVTATNVTQRYIIKEHVNSSTGNEVFILNALNKQGINVPDVIWHDNNIIIMPYIQGVLLVDLLIDIEIEEELWIGELAKWLRKLHGYMNISSQVCLCMSDLNLRNFIFDGQKFFGLDFENVCFYPPERDLGGICAFILNNHPMFENWKYRICNSLIRAYEALLPGDGSMTKLDHDAIWFYLIEELKAAAGRRANQRHYLNAKIEELSYNKFFSNE
;
A
#
# COMPACT_ATOMS: atom_id res chain seq x y z
N MET A 1 -15.68 20.68 -0.45
CA MET A 1 -16.28 19.85 -1.51
C MET A 1 -16.57 20.69 -2.75
N GLU A 2 -17.46 21.68 -2.68
CA GLU A 2 -17.76 22.56 -3.84
C GLU A 2 -16.52 23.32 -4.34
N ASP A 3 -15.70 23.86 -3.44
CA ASP A 3 -14.45 24.56 -3.79
C ASP A 3 -13.45 23.66 -4.56
N SER A 4 -13.24 22.44 -4.07
CA SER A 4 -12.24 21.52 -4.64
C SER A 4 -12.69 20.93 -5.98
N VAL A 5 -13.98 20.69 -6.16
CA VAL A 5 -14.56 20.32 -7.46
C VAL A 5 -14.37 21.45 -8.46
N ASN A 6 -14.66 22.70 -8.08
CA ASN A 6 -14.45 23.86 -8.93
C ASN A 6 -12.98 24.02 -9.34
N LYS A 7 -12.05 23.80 -8.41
CA LYS A 7 -10.61 23.80 -8.72
C LYS A 7 -10.24 22.74 -9.74
N LEU A 8 -10.81 21.54 -9.66
CA LEU A 8 -10.59 20.49 -10.67
C LEU A 8 -11.12 20.90 -12.04
N GLU A 9 -12.34 21.42 -12.11
CA GLU A 9 -12.95 21.88 -13.37
C GLU A 9 -12.11 22.97 -14.04
N GLN A 10 -11.65 23.95 -13.26
CA GLN A 10 -10.81 25.04 -13.74
C GLN A 10 -9.42 24.56 -14.16
N ALA A 11 -8.79 23.71 -13.35
CA ALA A 11 -7.43 23.22 -13.62
C ALA A 11 -7.36 22.35 -14.88
N LEU A 12 -8.39 21.52 -15.11
CA LEU A 12 -8.37 20.51 -16.17
C LEU A 12 -9.27 20.85 -17.37
N GLY A 13 -10.07 21.92 -17.29
CA GLY A 13 -11.03 22.27 -18.33
C GLY A 13 -12.10 21.18 -18.55
N VAL A 14 -12.53 20.54 -17.46
CA VAL A 14 -13.54 19.47 -17.46
C VAL A 14 -14.78 19.90 -16.72
N LYS A 15 -15.90 19.21 -16.94
CA LYS A 15 -17.16 19.40 -16.20
C LYS A 15 -17.45 18.19 -15.34
N VAL A 16 -17.57 18.36 -14.04
CA VAL A 16 -17.93 17.29 -13.11
C VAL A 16 -19.40 16.93 -13.26
N VAL A 17 -19.65 15.62 -13.38
CA VAL A 17 -20.99 15.04 -13.51
C VAL A 17 -21.37 14.18 -12.32
N TYR A 18 -20.38 13.69 -11.57
CA TYR A 18 -20.59 12.92 -10.35
C TYR A 18 -19.43 13.13 -9.38
N SER A 19 -19.75 13.17 -8.08
CA SER A 19 -18.73 13.18 -7.04
C SER A 19 -19.19 12.42 -5.81
N GLU A 20 -18.26 11.74 -5.15
CA GLU A 20 -18.52 10.94 -3.95
C GLU A 20 -17.37 11.08 -2.96
N LYS A 21 -17.68 11.29 -1.68
CA LYS A 21 -16.65 11.29 -0.63
C LYS A 21 -16.18 9.86 -0.36
N ARG A 22 -14.86 9.64 -0.44
CA ARG A 22 -14.22 8.39 -0.02
C ARG A 22 -13.80 8.48 1.44
N PHE A 23 -13.91 7.36 2.15
CA PHE A 23 -13.51 7.29 3.54
C PHE A 23 -11.99 7.49 3.66
N SER A 24 -11.59 8.48 4.46
CA SER A 24 -10.21 8.69 4.87
C SER A 24 -10.20 9.27 6.28
N ARG A 25 -9.20 8.89 7.07
CA ARG A 25 -9.05 9.32 8.47
C ARG A 25 -8.30 10.65 8.61
N ARG A 26 -7.44 10.97 7.64
CA ARG A 26 -6.53 12.12 7.70
C ARG A 26 -6.93 13.24 6.76
N ASN A 27 -7.51 12.88 5.62
CA ASN A 27 -7.77 13.80 4.51
C ASN A 27 -9.22 13.75 4.07
N ASN A 28 -9.63 14.76 3.30
CA ASN A 28 -10.85 14.62 2.51
C ASN A 28 -10.47 14.06 1.14
N VAL A 29 -10.90 12.84 0.88
CA VAL A 29 -10.70 12.19 -0.42
C VAL A 29 -12.03 12.17 -1.15
N ILE A 30 -12.05 12.65 -2.39
CA ILE A 30 -13.25 12.76 -3.21
C ILE A 30 -12.99 12.06 -4.54
N PHE A 31 -13.83 11.08 -4.86
CA PHE A 31 -13.90 10.50 -6.19
C PHE A 31 -14.76 11.39 -7.09
N VAL A 32 -14.31 11.62 -8.32
CA VAL A 32 -14.98 12.50 -9.27
C VAL A 32 -15.05 11.82 -10.63
N GLU A 33 -16.22 11.82 -11.26
CA GLU A 33 -16.36 11.60 -12.70
C GLU A 33 -16.61 12.95 -13.39
N ALA A 34 -15.83 13.23 -14.42
CA ALA A 34 -15.92 14.47 -15.19
C ALA A 34 -15.89 14.19 -16.68
N VAL A 35 -16.48 15.10 -17.46
CA VAL A 35 -16.55 15.03 -18.92
C VAL A 35 -15.71 16.15 -19.50
N THR A 36 -14.83 15.80 -20.43
CA THR A 36 -13.99 16.75 -21.18
C THR A 36 -14.82 17.53 -22.21
N ALA A 37 -14.26 18.60 -22.78
CA ALA A 37 -14.88 19.34 -23.88
C ALA A 37 -15.19 18.45 -25.12
N THR A 38 -14.49 17.32 -25.27
CA THR A 38 -14.71 16.33 -26.34
C THR A 38 -15.70 15.21 -25.94
N ASN A 39 -16.49 15.39 -24.89
CA ASN A 39 -17.46 14.42 -24.37
C ASN A 39 -16.86 13.06 -23.95
N VAL A 40 -15.59 13.05 -23.54
CA VAL A 40 -14.94 11.86 -22.97
C VAL A 40 -15.04 11.92 -21.45
N THR A 41 -15.59 10.87 -20.84
CA THR A 41 -15.65 10.71 -19.38
C THR A 41 -14.30 10.26 -18.84
N GLN A 42 -13.83 10.93 -17.80
CA GLN A 42 -12.61 10.63 -17.05
C GLN A 42 -12.89 10.62 -15.56
N ARG A 43 -12.09 9.86 -14.81
CA ARG A 43 -12.24 9.67 -13.37
C ARG A 43 -11.02 10.18 -12.63
N TYR A 44 -11.26 10.84 -11.51
CA TYR A 44 -10.24 11.51 -10.72
C TYR A 44 -10.41 11.23 -9.23
N ILE A 45 -9.29 11.36 -8.51
CA ILE A 45 -9.27 11.51 -7.06
C ILE A 45 -8.79 12.92 -6.73
N ILE A 46 -9.56 13.62 -5.92
CA ILE A 46 -9.13 14.84 -5.24
C ILE A 46 -8.77 14.46 -3.80
N LYS A 47 -7.54 14.78 -3.37
CA LYS A 47 -7.08 14.60 -1.99
C LYS A 47 -6.80 15.97 -1.38
N GLU A 48 -7.63 16.39 -0.42
CA GLU A 48 -7.43 17.62 0.34
C GLU A 48 -6.70 17.31 1.66
N HIS A 49 -5.53 17.92 1.84
CA HIS A 49 -4.74 17.82 3.07
C HIS A 49 -5.31 18.79 4.10
N VAL A 50 -5.81 18.25 5.22
CA VAL A 50 -6.51 19.05 6.24
C VAL A 50 -5.52 19.79 7.15
N ASN A 51 -4.40 19.14 7.50
CA ASN A 51 -3.46 19.63 8.52
C ASN A 51 -1.99 19.67 8.03
N SER A 52 -1.76 19.50 6.74
CA SER A 52 -0.42 19.46 6.15
C SER A 52 -0.41 20.08 4.75
N SER A 53 0.78 20.40 4.25
CA SER A 53 0.96 20.79 2.85
C SER A 53 1.12 19.55 1.98
N THR A 54 0.68 19.64 0.73
CA THR A 54 0.85 18.61 -0.31
C THR A 54 2.30 18.44 -0.77
N GLY A 55 3.18 19.43 -0.52
CA GLY A 55 4.48 19.53 -1.16
C GLY A 55 5.37 18.30 -1.00
N ASN A 56 5.37 17.69 0.20
CA ASN A 56 6.14 16.48 0.47
C ASN A 56 5.61 15.29 -0.35
N GLU A 57 4.30 15.02 -0.31
CA GLU A 57 3.71 13.90 -1.03
C GLU A 57 3.87 14.06 -2.55
N VAL A 58 3.63 15.27 -3.08
CA VAL A 58 3.84 15.57 -4.50
C VAL A 58 5.29 15.33 -4.91
N PHE A 59 6.26 15.75 -4.10
CA PHE A 59 7.67 15.50 -4.36
C PHE A 59 7.97 14.00 -4.42
N ILE A 60 7.49 13.23 -3.44
CA ILE A 60 7.73 11.78 -3.34
C ILE A 60 7.07 11.04 -4.50
N LEU A 61 5.80 11.31 -4.79
CA LEU A 61 5.06 10.67 -5.89
C LEU A 61 5.77 10.89 -7.22
N ASN A 62 6.16 12.13 -7.52
CA ASN A 62 6.89 12.46 -8.74
C ASN A 62 8.27 11.78 -8.79
N ALA A 63 8.97 11.67 -7.66
CA ALA A 63 10.26 11.01 -7.58
C ALA A 63 10.14 9.50 -7.84
N LEU A 64 9.12 8.84 -7.29
CA LEU A 64 8.83 7.42 -7.49
C LEU A 64 8.36 7.11 -8.91
N ASN A 65 7.45 7.91 -9.48
CA ASN A 65 6.98 7.72 -10.86
C ASN A 65 8.11 7.85 -11.89
N LYS A 66 9.03 8.80 -11.69
CA LYS A 66 10.22 8.93 -12.55
C LYS A 66 11.12 7.70 -12.57
N GLN A 67 11.00 6.82 -11.58
CA GLN A 67 11.77 5.59 -11.44
C GLN A 67 10.98 4.35 -11.85
N GLY A 68 9.76 4.54 -12.39
CA GLY A 68 8.90 3.45 -12.82
C GLY A 68 8.32 2.63 -11.67
N ILE A 69 8.25 3.21 -10.46
CA ILE A 69 7.44 2.67 -9.36
C ILE A 69 6.03 3.17 -9.56
N ASN A 70 5.07 2.25 -9.60
CA ASN A 70 3.67 2.60 -9.80
C ASN A 70 3.10 3.25 -8.53
N VAL A 71 2.88 4.55 -8.58
CA VAL A 71 2.16 5.33 -7.59
C VAL A 71 1.21 6.30 -8.33
N PRO A 72 0.24 6.96 -7.66
CA PRO A 72 -0.62 7.91 -8.32
C PRO A 72 0.15 9.02 -9.03
N ASP A 73 -0.21 9.28 -10.29
CA ASP A 73 0.28 10.46 -11.00
C ASP A 73 -0.35 11.73 -10.42
N VAL A 74 0.45 12.79 -10.32
CA VAL A 74 -0.02 14.12 -9.95
C VAL A 74 -0.35 14.89 -11.22
N ILE A 75 -1.63 15.08 -11.51
CA ILE A 75 -2.07 15.88 -12.66
C ILE A 75 -1.96 17.36 -12.32
N TRP A 76 -2.40 17.72 -11.12
CA TRP A 76 -2.42 19.09 -10.63
C TRP A 76 -2.34 19.10 -9.11
N HIS A 77 -1.74 20.13 -8.55
CA HIS A 77 -1.75 20.37 -7.12
C HIS A 77 -1.64 21.86 -6.80
N ASP A 78 -2.11 22.23 -5.60
CA ASP A 78 -1.77 23.50 -4.94
C ASP A 78 -1.22 23.19 -3.53
N ASN A 79 -1.22 24.16 -2.63
CA ASN A 79 -0.69 24.00 -1.28
C ASN A 79 -1.40 22.92 -0.44
N ASN A 80 -2.68 22.64 -0.70
CA ASN A 80 -3.52 21.79 0.13
C ASN A 80 -4.32 20.74 -0.64
N ILE A 81 -4.28 20.72 -1.97
CA ILE A 81 -5.01 19.77 -2.82
C ILE A 81 -4.06 19.09 -3.80
N ILE A 82 -4.24 17.78 -3.96
CA ILE A 82 -3.66 16.98 -5.05
C ILE A 82 -4.80 16.40 -5.88
N ILE A 83 -4.72 16.55 -7.21
CA ILE A 83 -5.63 15.93 -8.17
C ILE A 83 -4.85 14.84 -8.92
N MET A 84 -5.38 13.63 -8.89
CA MET A 84 -4.76 12.44 -9.45
C MET A 84 -5.75 11.70 -10.35
N PRO A 85 -5.30 10.94 -11.37
CA PRO A 85 -6.17 10.03 -12.08
C PRO A 85 -6.73 8.99 -11.10
N TYR A 86 -7.98 8.58 -11.30
CA TYR A 86 -8.50 7.43 -10.57
C TYR A 86 -7.85 6.15 -11.09
N ILE A 87 -7.24 5.38 -10.18
CA ILE A 87 -6.69 4.07 -10.48
C ILE A 87 -7.83 3.05 -10.39
N GLN A 88 -8.21 2.49 -11.54
CA GLN A 88 -9.17 1.41 -11.60
C GLN A 88 -8.49 0.11 -11.13
N GLY A 89 -9.08 -0.56 -10.14
CA GLY A 89 -8.55 -1.82 -9.63
C GLY A 89 -9.22 -2.29 -8.34
N VAL A 90 -8.69 -3.39 -7.81
CA VAL A 90 -9.14 -4.03 -6.57
C VAL A 90 -8.15 -3.71 -5.45
N LEU A 91 -8.64 -3.39 -4.25
CA LEU A 91 -7.75 -3.15 -3.10
C LEU A 91 -7.13 -4.47 -2.64
N LEU A 92 -5.89 -4.45 -2.14
CA LEU A 92 -5.25 -5.66 -1.60
C LEU A 92 -6.09 -6.31 -0.48
N VAL A 93 -6.79 -5.50 0.33
CA VAL A 93 -7.68 -6.02 1.38
C VAL A 93 -8.81 -6.89 0.83
N ASP A 94 -9.31 -6.56 -0.36
CA ASP A 94 -10.42 -7.25 -1.02
C ASP A 94 -9.90 -8.44 -1.84
N LEU A 95 -8.70 -8.34 -2.42
CA LEU A 95 -8.02 -9.45 -3.11
C LEU A 95 -7.82 -10.68 -2.21
N LEU A 96 -7.66 -10.49 -0.91
CA LEU A 96 -7.50 -11.61 0.02
C LEU A 96 -8.70 -12.57 0.02
N ILE A 97 -9.89 -12.10 -0.36
CA ILE A 97 -11.11 -12.91 -0.36
C ILE A 97 -11.69 -13.08 -1.78
N ASP A 98 -11.04 -12.50 -2.79
CA ASP A 98 -11.46 -12.58 -4.18
C ASP A 98 -10.94 -13.87 -4.81
N ILE A 99 -11.86 -14.76 -5.20
CA ILE A 99 -11.54 -16.06 -5.80
C ILE A 99 -11.41 -15.99 -7.32
N GLU A 100 -11.76 -14.86 -7.94
CA GLU A 100 -11.72 -14.70 -9.40
C GLU A 100 -10.33 -14.32 -9.90
N ILE A 101 -9.49 -13.74 -9.03
CA ILE A 101 -8.12 -13.31 -9.35
C ILE A 101 -7.13 -14.33 -8.81
N GLU A 102 -6.24 -14.82 -9.69
CA GLU A 102 -5.24 -15.83 -9.33
C GLU A 102 -4.31 -15.32 -8.21
N GLU A 103 -4.27 -16.07 -7.11
CA GLU A 103 -3.50 -15.74 -5.90
C GLU A 103 -2.00 -15.54 -6.22
N GLU A 104 -1.43 -16.44 -7.01
CA GLU A 104 -0.01 -16.40 -7.39
C GLU A 104 0.34 -15.15 -8.20
N LEU A 105 -0.56 -14.70 -9.08
CA LEU A 105 -0.36 -13.52 -9.91
C LEU A 105 -0.20 -12.26 -9.06
N TRP A 106 -1.19 -11.96 -8.22
CA TRP A 106 -1.15 -10.72 -7.44
C TRP A 106 -0.09 -10.79 -6.33
N ILE A 107 0.18 -11.96 -5.74
CA ILE A 107 1.29 -12.10 -4.77
C ILE A 107 2.63 -11.76 -5.44
N GLY A 108 2.87 -12.29 -6.64
CA GLY A 108 4.07 -12.01 -7.42
C GLY A 108 4.21 -10.53 -7.76
N GLU A 109 3.12 -9.86 -8.15
CA GLU A 109 3.14 -8.43 -8.47
C GLU A 109 3.31 -7.55 -7.23
N LEU A 110 2.77 -7.93 -6.08
CA LEU A 110 2.99 -7.23 -4.81
C LEU A 110 4.46 -7.33 -4.39
N ALA A 111 5.07 -8.53 -4.49
CA ALA A 111 6.49 -8.74 -4.23
C ALA A 111 7.37 -7.88 -5.14
N LYS A 112 7.06 -7.83 -6.45
CA LYS A 112 7.77 -6.98 -7.42
C LYS A 112 7.65 -5.50 -7.07
N TRP A 113 6.46 -5.05 -6.67
CA TRP A 113 6.24 -3.66 -6.29
C TRP A 113 7.06 -3.28 -5.05
N LEU A 114 7.00 -4.09 -3.99
CA LEU A 114 7.80 -3.89 -2.77
C LEU A 114 9.30 -3.87 -3.10
N ARG A 115 9.76 -4.81 -3.94
CA ARG A 115 11.17 -4.89 -4.32
C ARG A 115 11.66 -3.65 -5.06
N LYS A 116 10.82 -3.09 -5.94
CA LYS A 116 11.13 -1.83 -6.64
C LYS A 116 11.21 -0.66 -5.67
N LEU A 117 10.28 -0.55 -4.73
CA LEU A 117 10.31 0.49 -3.70
C LEU A 117 11.60 0.40 -2.86
N HIS A 118 11.88 -0.78 -2.33
CA HIS A 118 13.07 -1.03 -1.51
C HIS A 118 14.39 -0.87 -2.29
N GLY A 119 14.35 -1.04 -3.62
CA GLY A 119 15.52 -0.82 -4.48
C GLY A 119 15.77 0.64 -4.88
N TYR A 120 14.81 1.55 -4.70
CA TYR A 120 14.92 2.91 -5.23
C TYR A 120 15.90 3.79 -4.45
N MET A 121 15.74 3.90 -3.13
CA MET A 121 16.65 4.64 -2.27
C MET A 121 17.20 3.69 -1.22
N ASN A 122 18.43 3.22 -1.44
CA ASN A 122 19.15 2.40 -0.48
C ASN A 122 20.20 3.27 0.21
N ILE A 123 19.99 3.57 1.49
CA ILE A 123 20.91 4.42 2.29
C ILE A 123 22.15 3.60 2.68
N SER A 124 21.97 2.30 2.92
CA SER A 124 23.02 1.33 3.18
C SER A 124 22.62 -0.03 2.59
N SER A 125 23.46 -1.06 2.71
CA SER A 125 23.12 -2.42 2.25
C SER A 125 21.91 -3.05 2.99
N GLN A 126 21.38 -2.41 4.03
CA GLN A 126 20.32 -2.95 4.90
C GLN A 126 19.17 -1.98 5.16
N VAL A 127 19.20 -0.74 4.65
CA VAL A 127 18.19 0.28 4.94
C VAL A 127 17.72 0.90 3.64
N CYS A 128 16.45 0.67 3.32
CA CYS A 128 15.80 1.15 2.12
C CYS A 128 14.62 2.06 2.44
N LEU A 129 14.13 2.77 1.42
CA LEU A 129 12.82 3.40 1.47
C LEU A 129 11.74 2.35 1.65
N CYS A 130 10.90 2.51 2.67
CA CYS A 130 9.78 1.66 3.02
C CYS A 130 8.46 2.41 2.96
N MET A 131 7.36 1.66 2.95
CA MET A 131 6.00 2.19 3.00
C MET A 131 5.66 2.66 4.41
N SER A 132 5.45 3.95 4.64
CA SER A 132 5.20 4.45 6.00
C SER A 132 3.90 3.90 6.62
N ASP A 133 2.87 3.67 5.81
CA ASP A 133 1.61 3.03 6.20
C ASP A 133 1.32 1.78 5.35
N LEU A 134 1.54 0.60 5.94
CA LEU A 134 1.35 -0.72 5.32
C LEU A 134 -0.10 -1.20 5.27
N ASN A 135 -1.07 -0.34 5.54
CA ASN A 135 -2.47 -0.71 5.44
C ASN A 135 -2.79 -1.33 4.07
N LEU A 136 -3.49 -2.48 4.05
CA LEU A 136 -3.86 -3.17 2.81
C LEU A 136 -4.72 -2.31 1.86
N ARG A 137 -5.36 -1.25 2.35
CA ARG A 137 -6.11 -0.29 1.52
C ARG A 137 -5.22 0.68 0.76
N ASN A 138 -3.93 0.75 1.08
CA ASN A 138 -2.96 1.60 0.39
C ASN A 138 -2.36 0.90 -0.84
N PHE A 139 -2.92 -0.24 -1.25
CA PHE A 139 -2.47 -1.00 -2.41
C PHE A 139 -3.66 -1.28 -3.32
N ILE A 140 -3.57 -0.86 -4.58
CA ILE A 140 -4.55 -1.17 -5.63
C ILE A 140 -3.88 -2.06 -6.67
N PHE A 141 -4.52 -3.17 -7.02
CA PHE A 141 -4.16 -4.02 -8.13
C PHE A 141 -5.07 -3.75 -9.33
N ASP A 142 -4.50 -3.35 -10.47
CA ASP A 142 -5.28 -3.03 -11.68
C ASP A 142 -5.59 -4.26 -12.56
N GLY A 143 -5.26 -5.46 -12.08
CA GLY A 143 -5.31 -6.72 -12.84
C GLY A 143 -3.96 -7.13 -13.43
N GLN A 144 -2.97 -6.25 -13.43
CA GLN A 144 -1.62 -6.52 -13.94
C GLN A 144 -0.50 -6.07 -12.99
N LYS A 145 -0.70 -4.98 -12.25
CA LYS A 145 0.32 -4.35 -11.41
C LYS A 145 -0.30 -3.77 -10.16
N PHE A 146 0.53 -3.69 -9.11
CA PHE A 146 0.18 -2.92 -7.92
C PHE A 146 0.55 -1.45 -8.08
N PHE A 147 -0.27 -0.60 -7.46
CA PHE A 147 -0.01 0.80 -7.16
C PHE A 147 -0.02 0.97 -5.64
N GLY A 148 1.03 1.61 -5.10
CA GLY A 148 1.04 2.05 -3.71
C GLY A 148 0.47 3.45 -3.58
N LEU A 149 -0.27 3.69 -2.51
CA LEU A 149 -0.96 4.95 -2.22
C LEU A 149 -0.46 5.56 -0.91
N ASP A 150 -0.71 6.85 -0.72
CA ASP A 150 -0.49 7.56 0.55
C ASP A 150 0.99 7.69 0.94
N PHE A 151 1.70 8.57 0.21
CA PHE A 151 3.12 8.87 0.41
C PHE A 151 3.33 10.20 1.15
N GLU A 152 2.45 10.53 2.08
CA GLU A 152 2.57 11.74 2.92
C GLU A 152 3.84 11.76 3.77
N ASN A 153 4.30 10.57 4.16
CA ASN A 153 5.50 10.38 4.95
C ASN A 153 6.37 9.29 4.31
N VAL A 154 7.68 9.46 4.42
CA VAL A 154 8.66 8.42 4.10
C VAL A 154 9.22 7.82 5.37
N CYS A 155 9.59 6.56 5.32
CA CYS A 155 10.37 5.94 6.36
C CYS A 155 11.49 5.09 5.75
N PHE A 156 12.55 4.89 6.53
CA PHE A 156 13.72 4.15 6.12
C PHE A 156 14.00 3.05 7.13
N TYR A 157 13.88 1.80 6.68
CA TYR A 157 14.02 0.61 7.49
C TYR A 157 14.59 -0.53 6.64
N PRO A 158 14.98 -1.66 7.25
CA PRO A 158 15.18 -2.89 6.50
C PRO A 158 13.89 -3.32 5.80
N PRO A 159 13.98 -3.92 4.60
CA PRO A 159 12.80 -4.38 3.85
C PRO A 159 11.98 -5.42 4.61
N GLU A 160 12.62 -6.14 5.54
CA GLU A 160 11.98 -7.06 6.47
C GLU A 160 10.88 -6.40 7.31
N ARG A 161 10.98 -5.08 7.58
CA ARG A 161 9.92 -4.33 8.26
C ARG A 161 8.63 -4.33 7.47
N ASP A 162 8.72 -4.08 6.17
CA ASP A 162 7.53 -4.02 5.30
C ASP A 162 6.95 -5.42 5.09
N LEU A 163 7.81 -6.43 4.91
CA LEU A 163 7.39 -7.82 4.80
C LEU A 163 6.71 -8.33 6.08
N GLY A 164 7.30 -8.08 7.25
CA GLY A 164 6.70 -8.46 8.54
C GLY A 164 5.40 -7.72 8.80
N GLY A 165 5.39 -6.39 8.59
CA GLY A 165 4.23 -5.55 8.81
C GLY A 165 3.06 -5.89 7.89
N ILE A 166 3.28 -6.07 6.59
CA ILE A 166 2.21 -6.44 5.65
C ILE A 166 1.65 -7.83 5.97
N CYS A 167 2.49 -8.79 6.36
CA CYS A 167 2.05 -10.10 6.81
C CYS A 167 1.15 -10.00 8.06
N ALA A 168 1.51 -9.13 9.02
CA ALA A 168 0.68 -8.88 10.19
C ALA A 168 -0.71 -8.34 9.79
N PHE A 169 -0.79 -7.39 8.86
CA PHE A 169 -2.06 -6.88 8.33
C PHE A 169 -2.87 -7.95 7.59
N ILE A 170 -2.23 -8.80 6.77
CA ILE A 170 -2.89 -9.92 6.08
C ILE A 170 -3.53 -10.86 7.10
N LEU A 171 -2.73 -11.35 8.06
CA LEU A 171 -3.16 -12.29 9.09
C LEU A 171 -4.29 -11.73 9.96
N ASN A 172 -4.19 -10.47 10.39
CA ASN A 172 -5.09 -9.90 11.40
C ASN A 172 -6.30 -9.15 10.83
N ASN A 173 -6.44 -9.11 9.49
CA ASN A 173 -7.66 -8.66 8.82
C ASN A 173 -8.75 -9.75 8.88
N HIS A 174 -10.03 -9.39 8.81
CA HIS A 174 -11.12 -10.37 8.84
C HIS A 174 -11.21 -11.17 7.51
N PRO A 175 -11.45 -12.49 7.53
CA PRO A 175 -11.38 -13.39 8.69
C PRO A 175 -9.94 -13.56 9.21
N MET A 176 -9.75 -13.53 10.52
CA MET A 176 -8.41 -13.40 11.12
C MET A 176 -7.73 -14.76 11.33
N PHE A 177 -6.43 -14.83 11.02
CA PHE A 177 -5.55 -15.98 11.26
C PHE A 177 -6.05 -17.30 10.65
N GLU A 178 -6.71 -17.22 9.50
CA GLU A 178 -7.06 -18.41 8.72
C GLU A 178 -5.81 -19.04 8.08
N ASN A 179 -5.77 -20.37 7.96
CA ASN A 179 -4.58 -21.10 7.49
C ASN A 179 -4.11 -20.64 6.10
N TRP A 180 -5.03 -20.29 5.19
CA TRP A 180 -4.67 -19.81 3.86
C TRP A 180 -3.90 -18.47 3.89
N LYS A 181 -4.12 -17.62 4.91
CA LYS A 181 -3.38 -16.35 5.06
C LYS A 181 -1.92 -16.56 5.41
N TYR A 182 -1.60 -17.63 6.14
CA TYR A 182 -0.21 -18.02 6.39
C TYR A 182 0.48 -18.44 5.09
N ARG A 183 -0.21 -19.21 4.24
CA ARG A 183 0.31 -19.57 2.91
C ARG A 183 0.57 -18.33 2.06
N ILE A 184 -0.34 -17.36 2.04
CA ILE A 184 -0.14 -16.08 1.35
C ILE A 184 1.10 -15.36 1.86
N CYS A 185 1.26 -15.22 3.18
CA CYS A 185 2.40 -14.53 3.77
C CYS A 185 3.73 -15.21 3.38
N ASN A 186 3.79 -16.54 3.48
CA ASN A 186 4.96 -17.32 3.06
C ASN A 186 5.24 -17.16 1.56
N SER A 187 4.21 -17.28 0.71
CA SER A 187 4.33 -17.09 -0.75
C SER A 187 4.83 -15.69 -1.11
N LEU A 188 4.36 -14.65 -0.42
CA LEU A 188 4.83 -13.28 -0.62
C LEU A 188 6.31 -13.11 -0.29
N ILE A 189 6.74 -13.64 0.86
CA ILE A 189 8.15 -13.58 1.28
C ILE A 189 9.03 -14.32 0.26
N ARG A 190 8.64 -15.53 -0.16
CA ARG A 190 9.39 -16.32 -1.14
C ARG A 190 9.43 -15.65 -2.51
N ALA A 191 8.32 -15.07 -2.96
CA ALA A 191 8.27 -14.32 -4.21
C ALA A 191 9.19 -13.10 -4.15
N TYR A 192 9.27 -12.41 -3.01
CA TYR A 192 10.21 -11.31 -2.82
C TYR A 192 11.67 -11.79 -2.84
N GLU A 193 11.99 -12.88 -2.14
CA GLU A 193 13.34 -13.46 -2.10
C GLU A 193 13.84 -13.90 -3.48
N ALA A 194 12.96 -14.48 -4.28
CA ALA A 194 13.28 -14.89 -5.65
C ALA A 194 13.70 -13.71 -6.56
N LEU A 195 13.40 -12.47 -6.16
CA LEU A 195 13.79 -11.24 -6.86
C LEU A 195 15.08 -10.61 -6.31
N LEU A 196 15.74 -11.22 -5.31
CA LEU A 196 17.02 -10.74 -4.81
C LEU A 196 18.14 -11.06 -5.80
N PRO A 197 19.04 -10.11 -6.11
CA PRO A 197 20.17 -10.36 -6.98
C PRO A 197 21.14 -11.33 -6.31
N GLY A 198 21.63 -12.31 -7.07
CA GLY A 198 22.62 -13.29 -6.61
C GLY A 198 24.04 -12.75 -6.41
N ASP A 199 24.26 -11.44 -6.60
CA ASP A 199 25.59 -10.81 -6.72
C ASP A 199 26.13 -10.12 -5.46
N GLY A 200 25.43 -10.23 -4.33
CA GLY A 200 25.98 -9.90 -3.02
C GLY A 200 25.61 -8.54 -2.42
N SER A 201 24.80 -7.73 -3.10
CA SER A 201 24.37 -6.41 -2.57
C SER A 201 23.24 -6.48 -1.52
N MET A 202 22.49 -7.59 -1.48
CA MET A 202 21.57 -8.02 -0.42
C MET A 202 21.53 -9.55 -0.42
N THR A 203 22.41 -10.19 0.35
CA THR A 203 22.67 -11.64 0.18
C THR A 203 21.57 -12.56 0.70
N LYS A 204 20.67 -12.08 1.56
CA LYS A 204 19.54 -12.86 2.08
C LYS A 204 18.62 -11.96 2.90
N LEU A 205 17.31 -12.24 2.91
CA LEU A 205 16.43 -11.68 3.94
C LEU A 205 16.77 -12.25 5.30
N ASP A 206 16.66 -11.42 6.34
CA ASP A 206 16.69 -11.87 7.72
C ASP A 206 15.27 -12.28 8.17
N HIS A 207 15.00 -13.60 8.16
CA HIS A 207 13.69 -14.13 8.58
C HIS A 207 13.37 -13.84 10.05
N ASP A 208 14.40 -13.72 10.91
CA ASP A 208 14.20 -13.36 12.31
C ASP A 208 13.77 -11.90 12.43
N ALA A 209 14.30 -11.01 11.59
CA ALA A 209 13.84 -9.62 11.50
C ALA A 209 12.39 -9.53 10.96
N ILE A 210 12.04 -10.30 9.92
CA ILE A 210 10.65 -10.36 9.40
C ILE A 210 9.71 -10.79 10.53
N TRP A 211 10.06 -11.86 11.24
CA TRP A 211 9.29 -12.36 12.37
C TRP A 211 9.14 -11.30 13.46
N PHE A 212 10.23 -10.63 13.83
CA PHE A 212 10.21 -9.56 14.81
C PHE A 212 9.21 -8.46 14.42
N TYR A 213 9.28 -7.93 13.20
CA TYR A 213 8.39 -6.87 12.75
C TYR A 213 6.94 -7.32 12.61
N LEU A 214 6.69 -8.57 12.21
CA LEU A 214 5.36 -9.16 12.22
C LEU A 214 4.77 -9.14 13.62
N ILE A 215 5.51 -9.64 14.62
CA ILE A 215 5.04 -9.72 16.00
C ILE A 215 4.81 -8.32 16.59
N GLU A 216 5.71 -7.38 16.35
CA GLU A 216 5.56 -6.00 16.83
C GLU A 216 4.34 -5.31 16.21
N GLU A 217 4.07 -5.51 14.91
CA GLU A 217 2.88 -4.94 14.28
C GLU A 217 1.59 -5.60 14.80
N LEU A 218 1.59 -6.92 15.06
CA LEU A 218 0.46 -7.60 15.69
C LEU A 218 0.19 -7.06 17.11
N LYS A 219 1.23 -6.89 17.94
CA LYS A 219 1.11 -6.27 19.28
C LYS A 219 0.58 -4.85 19.18
N ALA A 220 1.09 -4.05 18.25
CA ALA A 220 0.63 -2.70 18.02
C ALA A 220 -0.86 -2.69 17.62
N ALA A 221 -1.28 -3.62 16.77
CA ALA A 221 -2.67 -3.77 16.38
C ALA A 221 -3.59 -4.20 17.54
N ALA A 222 -3.11 -5.06 18.46
CA ALA A 222 -3.81 -5.42 19.70
C ALA A 222 -3.93 -4.22 20.66
N GLY A 223 -2.89 -3.38 20.74
CA GLY A 223 -2.92 -2.12 21.46
C GLY A 223 -4.04 -1.19 20.96
N ARG A 224 -4.14 -1.03 19.64
CA ARG A 224 -5.12 -0.13 18.98
C ARG A 224 -6.56 -0.66 19.00
N ARG A 225 -6.78 -1.99 19.04
CA ARG A 225 -8.11 -2.61 18.89
C ARG A 225 -8.60 -3.20 20.21
N ALA A 226 -9.05 -2.35 21.14
CA ALA A 226 -9.46 -2.74 22.49
C ALA A 226 -10.41 -3.97 22.52
N ASN A 227 -11.43 -3.99 21.67
CA ASN A 227 -12.44 -5.07 21.63
C ASN A 227 -11.87 -6.41 21.12
N GLN A 228 -10.73 -6.41 20.43
CA GLN A 228 -10.11 -7.61 19.84
C GLN A 228 -8.77 -7.96 20.51
N ARG A 229 -8.33 -7.16 21.50
CA ARG A 229 -7.00 -7.27 22.11
C ARG A 229 -6.74 -8.65 22.70
N HIS A 230 -7.68 -9.19 23.48
CA HIS A 230 -7.51 -10.50 24.10
C HIS A 230 -7.34 -11.62 23.07
N TYR A 231 -8.15 -11.59 22.01
CA TYR A 231 -8.04 -12.55 20.92
C TYR A 231 -6.71 -12.42 20.16
N LEU A 232 -6.30 -11.20 19.84
CA LEU A 232 -5.03 -10.94 19.16
C LEU A 232 -3.83 -11.40 19.99
N ASN A 233 -3.83 -11.13 21.30
CA ASN A 233 -2.75 -11.57 22.20
C ASN A 233 -2.68 -13.11 22.28
N ALA A 234 -3.82 -13.79 22.40
CA ALA A 234 -3.85 -15.26 22.36
C ALA A 234 -3.28 -15.81 21.03
N LYS A 235 -3.63 -15.19 19.90
CA LYS A 235 -3.07 -15.58 18.59
C LYS A 235 -1.57 -15.32 18.47
N ILE A 236 -1.06 -14.26 19.08
CA ILE A 236 0.39 -13.97 19.15
C ILE A 236 1.12 -15.04 19.98
N GLU A 237 0.52 -15.54 21.05
CA GLU A 237 1.09 -16.61 21.88
C GLU A 237 1.07 -17.97 21.16
N GLU A 238 0.03 -18.24 20.35
CA GLU A 238 -0.09 -19.46 19.53
C GLU A 238 0.81 -19.43 18.27
N LEU A 239 1.22 -18.24 17.82
CA LEU A 239 2.02 -18.03 16.63
C LEU A 239 3.41 -18.67 16.80
N SER A 240 3.77 -19.54 15.85
CA SER A 240 5.05 -20.25 15.85
C SER A 240 5.86 -19.82 14.64
N TYR A 241 7.12 -19.44 14.88
CA TYR A 241 8.09 -19.12 13.83
C TYR A 241 8.18 -20.24 12.79
N ASN A 242 8.35 -21.47 13.27
CA ASN A 242 8.47 -22.64 12.42
C ASN A 242 7.23 -22.78 11.56
N LYS A 243 6.02 -22.70 12.15
CA LYS A 243 4.75 -22.80 11.40
C LYS A 243 4.61 -21.72 10.32
N PHE A 244 5.11 -20.51 10.58
CA PHE A 244 4.97 -19.38 9.66
C PHE A 244 5.89 -19.50 8.43
N PHE A 245 7.11 -20.01 8.61
CA PHE A 245 8.09 -20.19 7.53
C PHE A 245 8.14 -21.62 6.97
N SER A 246 7.44 -22.58 7.58
CA SER A 246 7.39 -23.98 7.13
C SER A 246 6.42 -24.19 5.95
N ASN A 247 6.73 -25.19 5.12
CA ASN A 247 5.97 -25.57 3.92
C ASN A 247 4.86 -26.62 4.17
N GLU A 248 4.45 -26.86 5.42
CA GLU A 248 3.46 -27.90 5.76
C GLU A 248 2.04 -27.35 5.95
#